data_AF-A0A1H2PMT6-F1
#
_entry.id   AF-A0A1H2PMT6-F1
#
_cell.length_a   1.000
_cell.length_b   1.000
_cell.length_c   1.000
_cell.angle_alpha   90.00
_cell.angle_beta   90.00
_cell.angle_gamma   90.00
#
_symmetry.space_group_name_H-M   'P 1'
#
loop_
_entity.id
_entity.type
_entity.pdbx_description
1 polymer ?
#
loop_
_entity_poly.entity_id
_entity_poly.type
_entity_poly.pdbx_seq_one_letter_code
_entity_poly.pdbx_strand_id
1 'polypeptide(L)'
;MSLPTYAAYKESRAAWLGMVPEHWQLTRIGARFSERREKVSDIDYPPLSVTKNGIVPQLETAAKTDDNDNRKCVLAGDFVINSRSDRKGSSGLSELDGSVSLINTVVCPDNGLHGRFVHHLFRSVAFQEEYYRYGKGIVADLWSTNYGEMKAITLALPPKPEQKAIAAFLDRETGKIDALIAEQEKLLTLLAEKRQATISHAVTRGLDSNAPMKESGYAWMPVVPAHWTVAGLGYYATVENGTTPSRDVDAYWTDGDVPWLASGEVNQVHIRDAGEFITQYALEKCSLRILPIGTVIVGMIGQGKTRGMSARLLIDATINQNLAAICPGAQLNGGYLLYVFHAVYEWLREAVTCPGNVRPN
;
A
#
# COMPACT_ATOMS: atom_id res chain seq x y z
N MET A 1 -14.32 -24.65 -0.18
CA MET A 1 -14.78 -25.30 1.07
C MET A 1 -16.29 -25.49 0.94
N SER A 2 -16.81 -26.71 1.05
CA SER A 2 -18.28 -26.93 1.05
C SER A 2 -18.75 -26.95 2.49
N LEU A 3 -19.69 -26.09 2.84
CA LEU A 3 -20.31 -26.10 4.18
C LEU A 3 -21.47 -27.11 4.20
N PRO A 4 -21.76 -27.74 5.35
CA PRO A 4 -22.93 -28.61 5.49
C PRO A 4 -24.23 -27.84 5.22
N THR A 5 -25.21 -28.50 4.60
CA THR A 5 -26.55 -27.96 4.38
C THR A 5 -27.49 -28.31 5.54
N TYR A 6 -28.48 -27.46 5.78
CA TYR A 6 -29.57 -27.77 6.71
C TYR A 6 -30.59 -28.70 6.06
N ALA A 7 -31.39 -29.39 6.89
CA ALA A 7 -32.42 -30.32 6.41
C ALA A 7 -33.56 -29.60 5.68
N ALA A 8 -33.86 -28.35 6.05
CA ALA A 8 -34.93 -27.56 5.46
C ALA A 8 -34.59 -26.07 5.42
N TYR A 9 -35.14 -25.38 4.42
CA TYR A 9 -34.95 -23.96 4.15
C TYR A 9 -36.28 -23.29 3.85
N LYS A 10 -36.39 -22.00 4.16
CA LYS A 10 -37.52 -21.13 3.83
C LYS A 10 -37.06 -19.87 3.11
N GLU A 11 -37.94 -19.28 2.30
CA GLU A 11 -37.66 -18.04 1.61
C GLU A 11 -37.70 -16.84 2.59
N SER A 12 -36.62 -16.06 2.64
CA SER A 12 -36.54 -14.89 3.53
C SER A 12 -37.36 -13.69 3.05
N ARG A 13 -37.61 -13.60 1.73
CA ARG A 13 -38.17 -12.44 1.01
C ARG A 13 -37.38 -11.15 1.17
N ALA A 14 -36.21 -11.19 1.83
CA ALA A 14 -35.27 -10.09 1.89
C ALA A 14 -34.34 -10.18 0.69
N ALA A 15 -34.10 -9.05 0.04
CA ALA A 15 -33.42 -8.99 -1.25
C ALA A 15 -31.96 -9.45 -1.23
N TRP A 16 -31.36 -9.66 -0.05
CA TRP A 16 -29.97 -10.06 0.15
C TRP A 16 -29.77 -11.44 0.79
N LEU A 17 -30.83 -12.07 1.33
CA LEU A 17 -30.72 -13.32 2.11
C LEU A 17 -31.14 -14.58 1.33
N GLY A 18 -32.01 -14.46 0.31
CA GLY A 18 -32.49 -15.62 -0.45
C GLY A 18 -33.18 -16.67 0.45
N MET A 19 -32.79 -17.94 0.29
CA MET A 19 -33.27 -19.05 1.13
C MET A 19 -32.42 -19.16 2.41
N VAL A 20 -33.08 -19.23 3.56
CA VAL A 20 -32.43 -19.33 4.88
C VAL A 20 -32.89 -20.58 5.61
N PRO A 21 -32.12 -21.12 6.57
CA PRO A 21 -32.54 -22.30 7.33
C PRO A 21 -33.90 -22.09 8.00
N GLU A 22 -34.75 -23.11 7.96
CA GLU A 22 -36.16 -22.95 8.34
C GLU A 22 -36.34 -22.51 9.80
N HIS A 23 -35.45 -22.94 10.70
CA HIS A 23 -35.45 -22.58 12.12
C HIS A 23 -34.90 -21.18 12.42
N TRP A 24 -34.29 -20.48 11.46
CA TRP A 24 -33.79 -19.13 11.68
C TRP A 24 -34.95 -18.13 11.79
N GLN A 25 -34.83 -17.19 12.73
CA GLN A 25 -35.84 -16.15 12.94
C GLN A 25 -35.62 -15.00 11.95
N LEU A 26 -36.66 -14.66 11.18
CA LEU A 26 -36.66 -13.44 10.37
C LEU A 26 -37.16 -12.27 11.22
N THR A 27 -36.38 -11.21 11.31
CA THR A 27 -36.72 -10.03 12.12
C THR A 27 -36.06 -8.77 11.55
N ARG A 28 -36.57 -7.60 11.93
CA ARG A 28 -36.00 -6.31 11.51
C ARG A 28 -34.90 -5.88 12.47
N ILE A 29 -33.92 -5.13 11.98
CA ILE A 29 -32.87 -4.52 12.83
C ILE A 29 -33.50 -3.76 14.00
N GLY A 30 -34.51 -2.93 13.76
CA GLY A 30 -35.15 -2.14 14.81
C GLY A 30 -35.85 -2.92 15.92
N ALA A 31 -36.03 -4.24 15.77
CA ALA A 31 -36.61 -5.10 16.79
C ALA A 31 -35.55 -5.77 17.70
N ARG A 32 -34.28 -5.76 17.28
CA ARG A 32 -33.17 -6.45 17.99
C ARG A 32 -32.01 -5.51 18.34
N PHE A 33 -32.07 -4.29 17.85
CA PHE A 33 -31.06 -3.25 18.04
C PHE A 33 -31.73 -1.93 18.40
N SER A 34 -31.02 -1.09 19.14
CA SER A 34 -31.37 0.31 19.39
C SER A 34 -30.22 1.24 18.99
N GLU A 35 -30.48 2.53 18.82
CA GLU A 35 -29.42 3.51 18.53
C GLU A 35 -29.04 4.26 19.80
N ARG A 36 -27.74 4.35 20.09
CA ARG A 36 -27.21 5.23 21.14
C ARG A 36 -26.91 6.61 20.53
N ARG A 37 -27.55 7.64 21.08
CA ARG A 37 -27.37 9.05 20.68
C ARG A 37 -26.77 9.93 21.77
N GLU A 38 -26.47 9.33 22.92
CA GLU A 38 -25.86 10.00 24.05
C GLU A 38 -24.55 10.67 23.66
N LYS A 39 -24.40 11.94 24.01
CA LYS A 39 -23.19 12.72 23.76
C LYS A 39 -22.34 12.82 25.01
N VAL A 40 -21.03 12.70 24.84
CA VAL A 40 -20.04 12.68 25.93
C VAL A 40 -18.79 13.46 25.55
N SER A 41 -18.00 13.80 26.56
CA SER A 41 -16.65 14.35 26.41
C SER A 41 -15.63 13.26 26.13
N ASP A 42 -14.64 13.55 25.29
CA ASP A 42 -13.47 12.67 25.13
C ASP A 42 -12.52 12.64 26.33
N ILE A 43 -12.72 13.56 27.28
CA ILE A 43 -12.03 13.55 28.59
C ILE A 43 -12.52 12.38 29.44
N ASP A 44 -13.84 12.18 29.50
CA ASP A 44 -14.46 11.12 30.29
C ASP A 44 -14.50 9.79 29.53
N TYR A 45 -14.66 9.86 28.20
CA TYR A 45 -14.77 8.70 27.32
C TYR A 45 -13.72 8.77 26.22
N PRO A 46 -12.59 8.05 26.36
CA PRO A 46 -11.46 8.18 25.45
C PRO A 46 -11.85 8.07 23.97
N PRO A 47 -11.24 8.87 23.09
CA PRO A 47 -11.65 8.91 21.70
C PRO A 47 -11.26 7.62 20.97
N LEU A 48 -12.21 7.07 20.21
CA LEU A 48 -12.07 5.88 19.41
C LEU A 48 -12.18 6.21 17.91
N SER A 49 -11.44 5.46 17.09
CA SER A 49 -11.49 5.47 15.63
C SER A 49 -12.28 4.26 15.11
N VAL A 50 -13.18 4.51 14.16
CA VAL A 50 -13.91 3.48 13.43
C VAL A 50 -13.19 3.20 12.12
N THR A 51 -12.57 2.03 12.00
CA THR A 51 -11.69 1.70 10.86
C THR A 51 -12.15 0.43 10.16
N LYS A 52 -11.52 0.11 9.02
CA LYS A 52 -11.70 -1.18 8.34
C LYS A 52 -11.26 -2.38 9.17
N ASN A 53 -10.48 -2.18 10.22
CA ASN A 53 -10.04 -3.26 11.10
C ASN A 53 -10.89 -3.35 12.38
N GLY A 54 -11.94 -2.52 12.49
CA GLY A 54 -12.79 -2.43 13.67
C GLY A 54 -12.57 -1.13 14.45
N ILE A 55 -12.94 -1.18 15.73
CA ILE A 55 -12.89 -0.04 16.64
C ILE A 55 -11.57 -0.08 17.41
N VAL A 56 -10.79 1.00 17.33
CA VAL A 56 -9.47 1.10 17.95
C VAL A 56 -9.33 2.45 18.66
N PRO A 57 -8.45 2.57 19.67
CA PRO A 57 -8.09 3.87 20.22
C PRO A 57 -7.66 4.86 19.13
N GLN A 58 -8.09 6.12 19.24
CA GLN A 58 -7.69 7.15 18.29
C GLN A 58 -6.20 7.49 18.48
N LEU A 59 -5.42 7.45 17.39
CA LEU A 59 -4.02 7.85 17.40
C LEU A 59 -3.89 9.36 17.69
N GLU A 60 -2.84 9.77 18.40
CA GLU A 60 -2.58 11.18 18.72
C GLU A 60 -2.45 12.06 17.48
N THR A 61 -1.98 11.49 16.37
CA THR A 61 -1.78 12.13 15.07
C THR A 61 -3.04 12.22 14.21
N ALA A 62 -4.16 11.62 14.65
CA ALA A 62 -5.41 11.71 13.92
C ALA A 62 -5.94 13.16 13.97
N ALA A 63 -6.61 13.59 12.90
CA ALA A 63 -7.26 14.90 12.88
C ALA A 63 -8.26 15.00 14.04
N LYS A 64 -7.98 15.90 14.98
CA LYS A 64 -8.86 16.22 16.11
C LYS A 64 -9.81 17.33 15.68
N THR A 65 -11.08 17.15 16.00
CA THR A 65 -12.06 18.24 15.98
C THR A 65 -11.98 18.94 17.33
N ASP A 66 -11.97 20.27 17.36
CA ASP A 66 -11.88 21.10 18.60
C ASP A 66 -13.11 21.01 19.53
N ASP A 67 -13.94 19.98 19.37
CA ASP A 67 -15.26 19.85 20.02
C ASP A 67 -15.27 18.60 20.92
N ASN A 68 -14.36 18.59 21.90
CA ASN A 68 -14.11 17.49 22.84
C ASN A 68 -15.40 16.98 23.50
N ASP A 69 -16.37 17.86 23.76
CA ASP A 69 -17.64 17.57 24.46
C ASP A 69 -18.79 17.13 23.53
N ASN A 70 -18.55 17.01 22.23
CA ASN A 70 -19.61 16.76 21.24
C ASN A 70 -19.38 15.47 20.44
N ARG A 71 -19.17 14.37 21.17
CA ARG A 71 -18.92 13.04 20.60
C ARG A 71 -19.98 12.05 21.05
N LYS A 72 -20.21 10.97 20.30
CA LYS A 72 -21.18 9.93 20.68
C LYS A 72 -20.52 8.93 21.62
N CYS A 73 -21.20 8.62 22.72
CA CYS A 73 -20.82 7.56 23.63
C CYS A 73 -20.83 6.20 22.90
N VAL A 74 -19.86 5.35 23.22
CA VAL A 74 -19.77 3.96 22.78
C VAL A 74 -19.41 3.14 24.00
N LEU A 75 -20.14 2.04 24.23
CA LEU A 75 -19.79 1.07 25.26
C LEU A 75 -19.31 -0.24 24.63
N ALA A 76 -18.57 -1.02 25.40
CA ALA A 76 -18.20 -2.37 25.03
C ALA A 76 -19.45 -3.21 24.71
N GLY A 77 -19.43 -3.85 23.54
CA GLY A 77 -20.57 -4.59 22.99
C GLY A 77 -21.46 -3.78 22.03
N ASP A 78 -21.31 -2.46 21.94
CA ASP A 78 -21.95 -1.67 20.89
C ASP A 78 -21.31 -1.96 19.53
N PHE A 79 -22.09 -1.93 18.46
CA PHE A 79 -21.59 -1.99 17.09
C PHE A 79 -21.64 -0.60 16.46
N VAL A 80 -20.52 -0.14 15.90
CA VAL A 80 -20.39 1.21 15.35
C VAL A 80 -20.15 1.15 13.85
N ILE A 81 -20.89 1.97 13.09
CA ILE A 81 -20.77 2.10 11.63
C ILE A 81 -20.39 3.54 11.29
N ASN A 82 -19.37 3.74 10.45
CA ASN A 82 -19.03 5.05 9.94
C ASN A 82 -19.90 5.39 8.72
N SER A 83 -20.75 6.42 8.82
CA SER A 83 -21.77 6.72 7.80
C SER A 83 -21.24 7.26 6.45
N ARG A 84 -19.91 7.46 6.30
CA ARG A 84 -19.25 7.88 5.04
C ARG A 84 -18.34 6.82 4.45
N SER A 85 -18.09 5.74 5.18
CA SER A 85 -17.17 4.68 4.77
C SER A 85 -17.68 3.28 5.17
N ASP A 86 -18.99 3.19 5.36
CA ASP A 86 -19.79 1.99 5.58
C ASP A 86 -19.54 0.96 4.48
N ARG A 87 -19.65 1.36 3.20
CA ARG A 87 -19.37 0.48 2.04
C ARG A 87 -17.87 0.15 1.89
N LYS A 88 -17.00 0.91 2.57
CA LYS A 88 -15.56 0.62 2.64
C LYS A 88 -15.20 -0.28 3.83
N GLY A 89 -16.20 -0.70 4.62
CA GLY A 89 -16.05 -1.64 5.73
C GLY A 89 -15.64 -1.00 7.06
N SER A 90 -15.64 0.34 7.17
CA SER A 90 -15.30 1.05 8.42
C SER A 90 -16.42 0.88 9.44
N SER A 91 -16.38 -0.24 10.16
CA SER A 91 -17.37 -0.61 11.16
C SER A 91 -16.82 -1.71 12.07
N GLY A 92 -17.41 -1.88 13.24
CA GLY A 92 -17.02 -2.96 14.13
C GLY A 92 -17.78 -2.97 15.45
N LEU A 93 -17.75 -4.13 16.08
CA LEU A 93 -18.10 -4.29 17.49
C LEU A 93 -17.01 -3.63 18.34
N SER A 94 -17.39 -2.79 19.30
CA SER A 94 -16.47 -2.20 20.25
C SER A 94 -16.17 -3.19 21.38
N GLU A 95 -14.89 -3.34 21.71
CA GLU A 95 -14.43 -4.02 22.93
C GLU A 95 -14.09 -3.01 24.04
N LEU A 96 -14.28 -1.72 23.75
CA LEU A 96 -13.88 -0.60 24.59
C LEU A 96 -15.07 0.31 24.88
N ASP A 97 -15.05 0.95 26.05
CA ASP A 97 -15.84 2.13 26.33
C ASP A 97 -15.08 3.36 25.82
N GLY A 98 -15.78 4.32 25.23
CA GLY A 98 -15.15 5.51 24.69
C GLY A 98 -16.12 6.39 23.90
N SER A 99 -15.56 7.21 23.00
CA SER A 99 -16.35 8.17 22.23
C SER A 99 -15.94 8.20 20.76
N VAL A 100 -16.92 8.31 19.87
CA VAL A 100 -16.71 8.41 18.41
C VAL A 100 -17.30 9.70 17.87
N SER A 101 -16.78 10.18 16.74
CA SER A 101 -17.32 11.39 16.10
C SER A 101 -18.79 11.23 15.68
N LEU A 102 -19.52 12.34 15.56
CA LEU A 102 -20.97 12.37 15.33
C LEU A 102 -21.43 11.68 14.02
N ILE A 103 -20.51 11.52 13.07
CA ILE A 103 -20.76 10.87 11.78
C ILE A 103 -20.99 9.36 11.91
N ASN A 104 -20.63 8.76 13.04
CA ASN A 104 -20.80 7.34 13.27
C ASN A 104 -22.20 7.04 13.82
N THR A 105 -22.80 5.93 13.40
CA THR A 105 -24.02 5.39 13.99
C THR A 105 -23.62 4.31 15.01
N VAL A 106 -24.02 4.51 16.26
CA VAL A 106 -23.76 3.57 17.37
C VAL A 106 -25.02 2.74 17.59
N VAL A 107 -24.90 1.44 17.38
CA VAL A 107 -26.02 0.49 17.39
C VAL A 107 -25.81 -0.52 18.51
N CYS A 108 -26.76 -0.58 19.45
CA CYS A 108 -26.71 -1.45 20.61
C CYS A 108 -27.48 -2.75 20.32
N PRO A 109 -26.80 -3.91 20.21
CA PRO A 109 -27.47 -5.20 20.12
C PRO A 109 -28.15 -5.56 21.44
N ASP A 110 -29.30 -6.23 21.38
CA ASP A 110 -29.91 -6.78 22.59
C ASP A 110 -29.20 -8.04 23.13
N ASN A 111 -29.54 -8.44 24.35
CA ASN A 111 -28.93 -9.57 25.06
C ASN A 111 -29.11 -10.94 24.38
N GLY A 112 -30.02 -11.07 23.41
CA GLY A 112 -30.22 -12.30 22.65
C GLY A 112 -29.20 -12.51 21.53
N LEU A 113 -28.43 -11.47 21.19
CA LEU A 113 -27.42 -11.51 20.14
C LEU A 113 -26.02 -11.82 20.69
N HIS A 114 -25.22 -12.52 19.89
CA HIS A 114 -23.80 -12.72 20.17
C HIS A 114 -22.98 -11.65 19.44
N GLY A 115 -22.21 -10.84 20.18
CA GLY A 115 -21.49 -9.69 19.63
C GLY A 115 -20.57 -10.03 18.45
N ARG A 116 -19.76 -11.11 18.55
CA ARG A 116 -18.89 -11.53 17.43
C ARG A 116 -19.68 -12.00 16.20
N PHE A 117 -20.87 -12.56 16.39
CA PHE A 117 -21.73 -12.92 15.26
C PHE A 117 -22.25 -11.66 14.57
N VAL A 118 -22.70 -10.65 15.34
CA VAL A 118 -23.09 -9.33 14.80
C VAL A 118 -21.92 -8.69 14.06
N HIS A 119 -20.70 -8.79 14.62
CA HIS A 119 -19.48 -8.29 13.99
C HIS A 119 -19.30 -8.86 12.58
N HIS A 120 -19.37 -10.18 12.44
CA HIS A 120 -19.23 -10.84 11.14
C HIS A 120 -20.42 -10.55 10.21
N LEU A 121 -21.64 -10.55 10.73
CA LEU A 121 -22.86 -10.32 9.96
C LEU A 121 -22.85 -8.95 9.30
N PHE A 122 -22.63 -7.88 10.08
CA PHE A 122 -22.69 -6.51 9.57
C PHE A 122 -21.47 -6.12 8.73
N ARG A 123 -20.37 -6.86 8.86
CA ARG A 123 -19.17 -6.67 8.02
C ARG A 123 -19.16 -7.53 6.77
N SER A 124 -20.15 -8.41 6.59
CA SER A 124 -20.27 -9.18 5.36
C SER A 124 -20.62 -8.27 4.18
N VAL A 125 -20.03 -8.57 3.01
CA VAL A 125 -20.27 -7.80 1.78
C VAL A 125 -21.77 -7.76 1.43
N ALA A 126 -22.47 -8.88 1.59
CA ALA A 126 -23.90 -8.95 1.28
C ALA A 126 -24.74 -8.00 2.17
N PHE A 127 -24.41 -7.89 3.46
CA PHE A 127 -25.08 -6.93 4.34
C PHE A 127 -24.72 -5.49 3.99
N GLN A 128 -23.45 -5.20 3.69
CA GLN A 128 -23.01 -3.85 3.32
C GLN A 128 -23.74 -3.33 2.07
N GLU A 129 -23.96 -4.20 1.09
CA GLU A 129 -24.72 -3.85 -0.12
C GLU A 129 -26.22 -3.63 0.17
N GLU A 130 -26.82 -4.43 1.06
CA GLU A 130 -28.20 -4.19 1.50
C GLU A 130 -28.32 -2.90 2.31
N TYR A 131 -27.37 -2.65 3.22
CA TYR A 131 -27.32 -1.42 4.01
C TYR A 131 -27.21 -0.19 3.10
N TYR A 132 -26.38 -0.26 2.05
CA TYR A 132 -26.27 0.78 1.04
C TYR A 132 -27.57 1.02 0.27
N ARG A 133 -28.34 -0.04 -0.04
CA ARG A 133 -29.64 0.05 -0.74
C ARG A 133 -30.69 0.85 0.02
N TYR A 134 -30.63 0.86 1.35
CA TYR A 134 -31.50 1.66 2.21
C TYR A 134 -31.01 3.11 2.38
N GLY A 135 -29.85 3.44 1.85
CA GLY A 135 -29.27 4.77 1.93
C GLY A 135 -29.97 5.78 1.03
N LYS A 136 -29.72 7.05 1.33
CA LYS A 136 -30.23 8.20 0.55
C LYS A 136 -29.07 9.13 0.23
N GLY A 137 -29.09 9.72 -0.95
CA GLY A 137 -28.10 10.72 -1.38
C GLY A 137 -28.32 11.09 -2.84
N ILE A 138 -27.97 12.33 -3.20
CA ILE A 138 -28.04 12.79 -4.60
C ILE A 138 -26.79 12.36 -5.37
N VAL A 139 -25.62 12.39 -4.70
CA VAL A 139 -24.32 11.98 -5.24
C VAL A 139 -23.72 10.88 -4.37
N ALA A 140 -22.90 10.01 -4.95
CA ALA A 140 -22.32 8.87 -4.26
C ALA A 140 -21.57 9.25 -2.96
N ASP A 141 -20.85 10.37 -2.95
CA ASP A 141 -20.08 10.85 -1.79
C ASP A 141 -20.93 11.38 -0.63
N LEU A 142 -22.20 11.70 -0.89
CA LEU A 142 -23.19 12.11 0.12
C LEU A 142 -24.18 10.99 0.44
N TRP A 143 -24.00 9.81 -0.14
CA TRP A 143 -24.85 8.66 0.13
C TRP A 143 -24.65 8.18 1.56
N SER A 144 -25.74 8.06 2.31
CA SER A 144 -25.67 7.61 3.70
C SER A 144 -26.96 6.93 4.14
N THR A 145 -26.82 5.90 4.97
CA THR A 145 -27.93 5.16 5.57
C THR A 145 -28.01 5.48 7.05
N ASN A 146 -28.90 6.40 7.45
CA ASN A 146 -29.11 6.66 8.87
C ASN A 146 -29.82 5.49 9.57
N TYR A 147 -29.82 5.49 10.90
CA TYR A 147 -30.46 4.42 11.68
C TYR A 147 -31.96 4.25 11.40
N GLY A 148 -32.66 5.35 11.08
CA GLY A 148 -34.08 5.34 10.75
C GLY A 148 -34.42 4.51 9.51
N GLU A 149 -33.53 4.47 8.52
CA GLU A 149 -33.63 3.59 7.35
C GLU A 149 -33.10 2.18 7.67
N MET A 150 -31.93 2.10 8.31
CA MET A 150 -31.27 0.85 8.69
C MET A 150 -32.20 -0.07 9.49
N LYS A 151 -32.98 0.47 10.42
CA LYS A 151 -33.86 -0.32 11.30
C LYS A 151 -34.92 -1.13 10.54
N ALA A 152 -35.20 -0.81 9.28
CA ALA A 152 -36.17 -1.52 8.44
C ALA A 152 -35.58 -2.76 7.73
N ILE A 153 -34.26 -2.89 7.69
CA ILE A 153 -33.56 -4.02 7.07
C ILE A 153 -33.93 -5.32 7.81
N THR A 154 -34.25 -6.36 7.04
CA THR A 154 -34.56 -7.69 7.56
C THR A 154 -33.30 -8.52 7.70
N LEU A 155 -33.14 -9.15 8.87
CA LEU A 155 -32.10 -10.11 9.20
C LEU A 155 -32.68 -11.51 9.36
N ALA A 156 -31.88 -12.52 9.07
CA ALA A 156 -32.13 -13.89 9.47
C ALA A 156 -31.17 -14.25 10.62
N LEU A 157 -31.73 -14.57 11.78
CA LEU A 157 -30.98 -14.78 13.00
C LEU A 157 -31.10 -16.25 13.47
N PRO A 158 -29.99 -16.99 13.56
CA PRO A 158 -29.97 -18.28 14.22
C PRO A 158 -30.18 -18.15 15.74
N PRO A 159 -30.53 -19.25 16.43
CA PRO A 159 -30.47 -19.32 17.88
C PRO A 159 -29.08 -18.95 18.43
N LYS A 160 -29.01 -18.37 19.63
CA LYS A 160 -27.75 -17.88 20.22
C LYS A 160 -26.62 -18.93 20.30
N PRO A 161 -26.86 -20.22 20.60
CA PRO A 161 -25.81 -21.24 20.53
C PRO A 161 -25.18 -21.39 19.14
N GLU A 162 -26.00 -21.31 18.10
CA GLU A 162 -25.55 -21.41 16.71
C GLU A 162 -24.85 -20.11 16.26
N GLN A 163 -25.30 -18.93 16.70
CA GLN A 163 -24.55 -17.68 16.50
C GLN A 163 -23.11 -17.77 17.05
N LYS A 164 -22.93 -18.37 18.24
CA LYS A 164 -21.61 -18.60 18.83
C LYS A 164 -20.77 -19.56 17.98
N ALA A 165 -21.38 -20.66 17.52
CA ALA A 165 -20.69 -21.65 16.68
C ALA A 165 -20.23 -21.05 15.34
N ILE A 166 -21.09 -20.25 14.68
CA ILE A 166 -20.75 -19.54 13.45
C ILE A 166 -19.61 -18.55 13.70
N ALA A 167 -19.70 -17.72 14.73
CA ALA A 167 -18.67 -16.74 15.04
C ALA A 167 -17.31 -17.40 15.33
N ALA A 168 -17.29 -18.47 16.13
CA ALA A 168 -16.07 -19.21 16.45
C ALA A 168 -15.46 -19.89 15.22
N PHE A 169 -16.29 -20.42 14.32
CA PHE A 169 -15.84 -20.97 13.04
C PHE A 169 -15.18 -19.87 12.19
N LEU A 170 -15.84 -18.72 12.03
CA LEU A 170 -15.33 -17.60 11.23
C LEU A 170 -14.02 -17.07 11.82
N ASP A 171 -13.97 -16.77 13.12
CA ASP A 171 -12.76 -16.27 13.79
C ASP A 171 -11.57 -17.23 13.58
N ARG A 172 -11.81 -18.54 13.65
CA ARG A 172 -10.77 -19.55 13.43
C ARG A 172 -10.31 -19.61 11.97
N GLU A 173 -11.22 -19.67 11.01
CA GLU A 173 -10.84 -19.82 9.60
C GLU A 173 -10.25 -18.53 9.03
N THR A 174 -10.79 -17.36 9.37
CA THR A 174 -10.22 -16.08 8.93
C THR A 174 -8.89 -15.79 9.64
N GLY A 175 -8.77 -16.11 10.93
CA GLY A 175 -7.52 -15.93 11.66
C GLY A 175 -6.35 -16.76 11.09
N LYS A 176 -6.62 -17.97 10.57
CA LYS A 176 -5.60 -18.75 9.84
C LYS A 176 -5.14 -18.04 8.57
N ILE A 177 -6.07 -17.44 7.83
CA ILE A 177 -5.76 -16.71 6.60
C ILE A 177 -4.91 -15.47 6.93
N ASP A 178 -5.31 -14.71 7.95
CA ASP A 178 -4.59 -13.51 8.38
C ASP A 178 -3.16 -13.85 8.84
N ALA A 179 -2.98 -14.96 9.58
CA ALA A 179 -1.66 -15.44 9.99
C ALA A 179 -0.77 -15.82 8.80
N LEU A 180 -1.34 -16.45 7.77
CA LEU A 180 -0.61 -16.80 6.55
C LEU A 180 -0.21 -15.54 5.75
N ILE A 181 -1.09 -14.54 5.68
CA ILE A 181 -0.78 -13.24 5.04
C ILE A 181 0.39 -12.58 5.76
N ALA A 182 0.35 -12.50 7.09
CA ALA A 182 1.42 -11.87 7.88
C ALA A 182 2.78 -12.56 7.69
N GLU A 183 2.82 -13.90 7.63
CA GLU A 183 4.07 -14.63 7.38
C GLU A 183 4.60 -14.41 5.96
N GLN A 184 3.72 -14.29 4.96
CA GLN A 184 4.12 -13.95 3.59
C GLN A 184 4.73 -12.54 3.49
N GLU A 185 4.13 -11.55 4.15
CA GLU A 185 4.65 -10.17 4.19
C GLU A 185 6.05 -10.10 4.85
N LYS A 186 6.23 -10.86 5.94
CA LYS A 186 7.52 -11.01 6.60
C LYS A 186 8.56 -11.67 5.69
N LEU A 187 8.19 -12.73 4.98
CA LEU A 187 9.08 -13.42 4.04
C LEU A 187 9.50 -12.49 2.90
N LEU A 188 8.60 -11.67 2.35
CA LEU A 188 8.94 -10.68 1.32
C LEU A 188 9.99 -9.68 1.82
N THR A 189 9.85 -9.22 3.06
CA THR A 189 10.82 -8.31 3.70
C THR A 189 12.20 -8.98 3.82
N LEU A 190 12.24 -10.20 4.37
CA LEU A 190 13.50 -10.96 4.53
C LEU A 190 14.17 -11.29 3.20
N LEU A 191 13.39 -11.59 2.16
CA LEU A 191 13.93 -11.83 0.82
C LEU A 191 14.53 -10.57 0.20
N ALA A 192 13.91 -9.40 0.42
CA ALA A 192 14.45 -8.13 -0.02
C ALA A 192 15.79 -7.80 0.69
N GLU A 193 15.84 -7.97 2.01
CA GLU A 193 17.06 -7.79 2.81
C GLU A 193 18.17 -8.76 2.37
N LYS A 194 17.84 -10.05 2.23
CA LYS A 194 18.79 -11.07 1.78
C LYS A 194 19.33 -10.76 0.39
N ARG A 195 18.47 -10.31 -0.55
CA ARG A 195 18.89 -9.89 -1.89
C ARG A 195 19.91 -8.74 -1.82
N GLN A 196 19.60 -7.69 -1.04
CA GLN A 196 20.50 -6.55 -0.89
C GLN A 196 21.83 -6.94 -0.24
N ALA A 197 21.79 -7.75 0.83
CA ALA A 197 22.98 -8.26 1.50
C ALA A 197 23.83 -9.14 0.58
N THR A 198 23.20 -10.00 -0.23
CA THR A 198 23.90 -10.86 -1.21
C THR A 198 24.61 -10.03 -2.27
N ILE A 199 23.92 -9.02 -2.83
CA ILE A 199 24.52 -8.10 -3.80
C ILE A 199 25.71 -7.37 -3.18
N SER A 200 25.49 -6.72 -2.03
CA SER A 200 26.53 -5.95 -1.33
C SER A 200 27.75 -6.81 -1.01
N HIS A 201 27.54 -8.03 -0.48
CA HIS A 201 28.62 -8.96 -0.21
C HIS A 201 29.40 -9.33 -1.48
N ALA A 202 28.70 -9.71 -2.56
CA ALA A 202 29.35 -10.13 -3.79
C ALA A 202 30.15 -8.99 -4.45
N VAL A 203 29.63 -7.75 -4.47
CA VAL A 203 30.31 -6.62 -5.13
C VAL A 203 31.36 -5.92 -4.27
N THR A 204 31.40 -6.18 -2.96
CA THR A 204 32.42 -5.58 -2.06
C THR A 204 33.46 -6.59 -1.58
N ARG A 205 33.10 -7.88 -1.47
CA ARG A 205 33.98 -8.95 -0.94
C ARG A 205 34.25 -10.07 -1.93
N GLY A 206 33.60 -10.07 -3.10
CA GLY A 206 33.76 -11.12 -4.10
C GLY A 206 33.01 -12.41 -3.76
N LEU A 207 33.30 -13.47 -4.52
CA LEU A 207 32.63 -14.77 -4.38
C LEU A 207 33.43 -15.77 -3.53
N ASP A 208 34.73 -15.51 -3.33
CA ASP A 208 35.59 -16.33 -2.48
C ASP A 208 35.64 -15.76 -1.06
N SER A 209 35.01 -16.48 -0.12
CA SER A 209 34.97 -16.10 1.29
C SER A 209 36.33 -16.15 2.00
N ASN A 210 37.33 -16.81 1.40
CA ASN A 210 38.66 -17.00 2.00
C ASN A 210 39.70 -16.03 1.44
N ALA A 211 39.33 -15.16 0.50
CA ALA A 211 40.26 -14.19 -0.05
C ALA A 211 40.77 -13.23 1.05
N PRO A 212 42.10 -12.95 1.13
CA PRO A 212 42.62 -11.97 2.06
C PRO A 212 42.01 -10.60 1.76
N MET A 213 41.70 -9.82 2.79
CA MET A 213 41.06 -8.50 2.67
C MET A 213 42.06 -7.37 2.90
N LYS A 214 41.80 -6.19 2.32
CA LYS A 214 42.51 -4.93 2.58
C LYS A 214 41.51 -3.79 2.77
N GLU A 215 41.93 -2.73 3.44
CA GLU A 215 41.17 -1.49 3.52
C GLU A 215 41.08 -0.83 2.14
N SER A 216 39.90 -0.31 1.79
CA SER A 216 39.69 0.40 0.51
C SER A 216 39.88 1.92 0.62
N GLY A 217 39.72 2.48 1.83
CA GLY A 217 39.65 3.92 2.08
C GLY A 217 38.28 4.58 1.88
N TYR A 218 37.22 3.82 1.57
CA TYR A 218 35.87 4.37 1.31
C TYR A 218 34.82 3.87 2.31
N ALA A 219 34.03 4.78 2.87
CA ALA A 219 33.05 4.48 3.92
C ALA A 219 31.98 3.46 3.51
N TRP A 220 31.51 3.51 2.26
CA TRP A 220 30.47 2.61 1.74
C TRP A 220 30.98 1.22 1.40
N MET A 221 32.31 1.05 1.28
CA MET A 221 32.98 -0.19 0.92
C MET A 221 34.28 -0.31 1.72
N PRO A 222 34.25 -0.43 3.06
CA PRO A 222 35.45 -0.23 3.90
C PRO A 222 36.58 -1.22 3.63
N VAL A 223 36.24 -2.46 3.26
CA VAL A 223 37.20 -3.52 2.95
C VAL A 223 36.86 -4.19 1.63
N VAL A 224 37.91 -4.60 0.90
CA VAL A 224 37.83 -5.32 -0.38
C VAL A 224 38.88 -6.44 -0.42
N PRO A 225 38.76 -7.44 -1.30
CA PRO A 225 39.81 -8.44 -1.50
C PRO A 225 41.15 -7.79 -1.86
N ALA A 226 42.24 -8.29 -1.28
CA ALA A 226 43.57 -7.69 -1.38
C ALA A 226 44.08 -7.58 -2.82
N HIS A 227 43.69 -8.54 -3.66
CA HIS A 227 44.04 -8.61 -5.08
C HIS A 227 43.19 -7.68 -5.98
N TRP A 228 42.13 -7.05 -5.46
CA TRP A 228 41.30 -6.13 -6.25
C TRP A 228 41.94 -4.76 -6.39
N THR A 229 41.75 -4.13 -7.54
CA THR A 229 42.13 -2.73 -7.76
C THR A 229 40.96 -1.83 -7.38
N VAL A 230 41.22 -0.83 -6.52
CA VAL A 230 40.27 0.23 -6.20
C VAL A 230 40.61 1.44 -7.06
N ALA A 231 39.65 1.94 -7.82
CA ALA A 231 39.87 3.01 -8.78
C ALA A 231 38.60 3.83 -9.03
N GLY A 232 38.76 5.07 -9.50
CA GLY A 232 37.65 5.95 -9.84
C GLY A 232 36.86 5.43 -11.05
N LEU A 233 35.54 5.60 -11.03
CA LEU A 233 34.64 5.15 -12.09
C LEU A 233 35.01 5.73 -13.47
N GLY A 234 35.48 6.98 -13.51
CA GLY A 234 35.86 7.68 -14.75
C GLY A 234 37.04 7.05 -15.51
N TYR A 235 37.81 6.14 -14.90
CA TYR A 235 38.84 5.37 -15.61
C TYR A 235 38.26 4.25 -16.48
N TYR A 236 37.05 3.79 -16.17
CA TYR A 236 36.44 2.60 -16.78
C TYR A 236 35.10 2.86 -17.45
N ALA A 237 34.53 4.06 -17.28
CA ALA A 237 33.27 4.45 -17.86
C ALA A 237 33.25 5.95 -18.18
N THR A 238 32.47 6.33 -19.17
CA THR A 238 32.11 7.72 -19.42
C THR A 238 30.78 8.04 -18.74
N VAL A 239 30.66 9.26 -18.21
CA VAL A 239 29.41 9.74 -17.59
C VAL A 239 28.84 10.85 -18.46
N GLU A 240 27.57 10.70 -18.81
CA GLU A 240 26.84 11.65 -19.66
C GLU A 240 25.50 12.02 -19.02
N ASN A 241 25.02 13.22 -19.28
CA ASN A 241 23.70 13.66 -18.84
C ASN A 241 22.71 13.61 -19.99
N GLY A 242 21.44 13.36 -19.67
CA GLY A 242 20.37 13.41 -20.66
C GLY A 242 19.93 14.82 -21.05
N THR A 243 18.95 14.88 -21.94
CA THR A 243 18.30 16.12 -22.38
C THR A 243 16.81 15.91 -22.57
N THR A 244 16.01 16.94 -22.33
CA THR A 244 14.58 16.94 -22.64
C THR A 244 14.30 17.90 -23.79
N PRO A 245 13.91 17.39 -24.97
CA PRO A 245 13.31 18.22 -26.01
C PRO A 245 12.13 19.01 -25.43
N SER A 246 11.90 20.22 -25.95
CA SER A 246 10.71 20.98 -25.57
C SER A 246 9.45 20.16 -25.89
N ARG A 247 8.52 20.11 -24.93
CA ARG A 247 7.21 19.46 -25.12
C ARG A 247 6.27 20.29 -25.99
N ASP A 248 6.57 21.58 -26.19
CA ASP A 248 5.77 22.50 -27.01
C ASP A 248 6.10 22.42 -28.52
N VAL A 249 7.07 21.57 -28.89
CA VAL A 249 7.49 21.40 -30.29
C VAL A 249 7.08 20.01 -30.75
N ASP A 250 5.87 19.89 -31.30
CA ASP A 250 5.28 18.62 -31.73
C ASP A 250 6.17 17.81 -32.69
N ALA A 251 6.96 18.50 -33.53
CA ALA A 251 7.90 17.90 -34.46
C ALA A 251 9.03 17.07 -33.79
N TYR A 252 9.23 17.24 -32.48
CA TYR A 252 10.18 16.41 -31.73
C TYR A 252 9.62 15.06 -31.30
N TRP A 253 8.30 14.89 -31.29
CA TRP A 253 7.63 13.73 -30.67
C TRP A 253 6.73 12.98 -31.65
N THR A 254 6.08 13.68 -32.58
CA THR A 254 5.13 13.09 -33.52
C THR A 254 5.84 12.13 -34.47
N ASP A 255 5.34 10.90 -34.56
CA ASP A 255 5.92 9.81 -35.35
C ASP A 255 7.40 9.52 -35.02
N GLY A 256 7.79 9.73 -33.75
CA GLY A 256 9.13 9.42 -33.26
C GLY A 256 9.43 7.91 -33.24
N ASP A 257 10.66 7.56 -33.58
CA ASP A 257 11.17 6.18 -33.64
C ASP A 257 12.44 5.96 -32.78
N VAL A 258 12.99 7.03 -32.18
CA VAL A 258 14.15 6.96 -31.31
C VAL A 258 13.69 6.85 -29.84
N PRO A 259 14.05 5.80 -29.10
CA PRO A 259 13.66 5.64 -27.70
C PRO A 259 14.13 6.80 -26.82
N TRP A 260 13.25 7.36 -26.00
CA TRP A 260 13.57 8.39 -25.02
C TRP A 260 13.05 8.02 -23.63
N LEU A 261 13.95 7.95 -22.65
CA LEU A 261 13.66 7.42 -21.33
C LEU A 261 13.40 8.55 -20.33
N ALA A 262 12.18 8.58 -19.80
CA ALA A 262 11.81 9.46 -18.71
C ALA A 262 12.53 9.08 -17.38
N SER A 263 12.56 10.00 -16.42
CA SER A 263 13.23 9.76 -15.13
C SER A 263 12.66 8.58 -14.35
N GLY A 264 11.40 8.21 -14.56
CA GLY A 264 10.75 7.06 -13.92
C GLY A 264 11.26 5.69 -14.37
N GLU A 265 12.01 5.61 -15.48
CA GLU A 265 12.49 4.35 -16.05
C GLU A 265 13.48 3.61 -15.13
N VAL A 266 14.15 4.34 -14.22
CA VAL A 266 15.07 3.76 -13.22
C VAL A 266 14.37 2.92 -12.15
N ASN A 267 13.03 2.91 -12.10
CA ASN A 267 12.27 2.00 -11.23
C ASN A 267 12.33 0.55 -11.73
N GLN A 268 12.80 0.34 -12.96
CA GLN A 268 13.03 -0.97 -13.53
C GLN A 268 14.48 -1.40 -13.32
N VAL A 269 14.75 -2.70 -13.22
CA VAL A 269 16.13 -3.20 -13.15
C VAL A 269 16.78 -3.22 -14.55
N HIS A 270 15.98 -3.55 -15.56
CA HIS A 270 16.41 -3.68 -16.95
C HIS A 270 15.38 -3.03 -17.87
N ILE A 271 15.84 -2.11 -18.71
CA ILE A 271 14.99 -1.38 -19.66
C ILE A 271 15.08 -2.09 -21.01
N ARG A 272 13.97 -2.67 -21.44
CA ARG A 272 13.86 -3.43 -22.70
C ARG A 272 13.04 -2.72 -23.77
N ASP A 273 12.34 -1.66 -23.38
CA ASP A 273 11.47 -0.87 -24.24
C ASP A 273 11.36 0.54 -23.65
N ALA A 274 10.94 1.51 -24.45
CA ALA A 274 10.69 2.88 -24.03
C ALA A 274 9.21 3.23 -24.14
N GLY A 275 8.70 3.97 -23.14
CA GLY A 275 7.32 4.46 -23.18
C GLY A 275 7.12 5.69 -24.07
N GLU A 276 8.19 6.39 -24.41
CA GLU A 276 8.16 7.59 -25.24
C GLU A 276 9.26 7.52 -26.30
N PHE A 277 8.98 8.11 -27.45
CA PHE A 277 9.87 8.15 -28.59
C PHE A 277 9.99 9.59 -29.09
N ILE A 278 11.19 9.94 -29.55
CA ILE A 278 11.50 11.22 -30.18
C ILE A 278 11.84 10.98 -31.65
N THR A 279 11.74 12.02 -32.46
CA THR A 279 12.13 11.97 -33.87
C THR A 279 13.64 12.09 -34.04
N GLN A 280 14.16 11.61 -35.18
CA GLN A 280 15.56 11.89 -35.59
C GLN A 280 15.86 13.40 -35.62
N TYR A 281 14.86 14.21 -35.97
CA TYR A 281 14.98 15.67 -35.95
C TYR A 281 15.26 16.20 -34.53
N ALA A 282 14.60 15.66 -33.50
CA ALA A 282 14.89 16.02 -32.11
C ALA A 282 16.30 15.59 -31.68
N LEU A 283 16.73 14.39 -32.09
CA LEU A 283 18.06 13.85 -31.80
C LEU A 283 19.16 14.82 -32.26
N GLU A 284 19.06 15.31 -33.50
CA GLU A 284 20.02 16.27 -34.08
C GLU A 284 19.93 17.67 -33.47
N LYS A 285 18.72 18.17 -33.18
CA LYS A 285 18.50 19.56 -32.73
C LYS A 285 18.70 19.78 -31.24
N CYS A 286 18.48 18.76 -30.43
CA CYS A 286 18.51 18.88 -28.97
C CYS A 286 19.78 18.31 -28.34
N SER A 287 20.85 18.08 -29.12
CA SER A 287 22.14 17.56 -28.62
C SER A 287 22.00 16.24 -27.83
N LEU A 288 21.02 15.41 -28.20
CA LEU A 288 20.79 14.12 -27.59
C LEU A 288 21.81 13.10 -28.09
N ARG A 289 22.12 12.11 -27.25
CA ARG A 289 23.03 11.02 -27.60
C ARG A 289 22.30 9.71 -27.44
N ILE A 290 22.45 8.84 -28.44
CA ILE A 290 22.03 7.45 -28.34
C ILE A 290 23.04 6.73 -27.46
N LEU A 291 22.56 6.24 -26.33
CA LEU A 291 23.34 5.45 -25.38
C LEU A 291 23.23 3.97 -25.77
N PRO A 292 24.36 3.25 -25.82
CA PRO A 292 24.37 1.86 -26.25
C PRO A 292 23.80 0.92 -25.18
N ILE A 293 23.34 -0.25 -25.62
CA ILE A 293 23.05 -1.40 -24.76
C ILE A 293 24.18 -1.64 -23.75
N GLY A 294 23.81 -1.92 -22.50
CA GLY A 294 24.74 -2.16 -21.40
C GLY A 294 25.07 -0.92 -20.57
N THR A 295 24.70 0.27 -21.04
CA THR A 295 24.74 1.52 -20.25
C THR A 295 23.90 1.37 -18.99
N VAL A 296 24.43 1.89 -17.86
CA VAL A 296 23.69 1.99 -16.60
C VAL A 296 23.23 3.42 -16.45
N ILE A 297 21.94 3.65 -16.28
CA ILE A 297 21.38 4.96 -16.00
C ILE A 297 21.08 5.10 -14.50
N VAL A 298 21.24 6.30 -13.95
CA VAL A 298 21.01 6.60 -12.52
C VAL A 298 20.15 7.85 -12.39
N GLY A 299 19.14 7.79 -11.52
CA GLY A 299 18.29 8.93 -11.19
C GLY A 299 19.04 9.97 -10.37
N MET A 300 19.30 11.15 -10.94
CA MET A 300 19.96 12.26 -10.24
C MET A 300 18.98 13.03 -9.36
N ILE A 301 17.76 13.26 -9.86
CA ILE A 301 16.77 14.13 -9.22
C ILE A 301 15.46 13.36 -9.00
N GLY A 302 14.81 13.61 -7.86
CA GLY A 302 13.47 13.10 -7.57
C GLY A 302 13.09 13.24 -6.11
N GLN A 303 11.79 13.45 -5.83
CA GLN A 303 11.24 13.32 -4.49
C GLN A 303 10.93 11.83 -4.21
N GLY A 304 11.20 11.35 -3.01
CA GLY A 304 10.97 9.95 -2.63
C GLY A 304 12.15 9.02 -2.93
N LYS A 305 11.90 7.86 -3.55
CA LYS A 305 12.89 6.78 -3.74
C LYS A 305 13.69 6.85 -5.06
N THR A 306 13.27 7.63 -6.05
CA THR A 306 13.90 7.63 -7.40
C THR A 306 15.36 8.09 -7.42
N ARG A 307 15.75 9.03 -6.55
CA ARG A 307 17.13 9.49 -6.47
C ARG A 307 18.07 8.36 -6.03
N GLY A 308 19.12 8.12 -6.82
CA GLY A 308 20.10 7.06 -6.63
C GLY A 308 19.69 5.70 -7.22
N MET A 309 18.43 5.52 -7.63
CA MET A 309 18.01 4.29 -8.33
C MET A 309 18.71 4.17 -9.67
N SER A 310 18.91 2.93 -10.11
CA SER A 310 19.64 2.65 -11.35
C SER A 310 19.01 1.51 -12.14
N ALA A 311 19.19 1.58 -13.44
CA ALA A 311 18.70 0.58 -14.39
C ALA A 311 19.73 0.34 -15.50
N ARG A 312 19.75 -0.85 -16.07
CA ARG A 312 20.60 -1.16 -17.24
C ARG A 312 19.78 -1.16 -18.53
N LEU A 313 20.32 -0.50 -19.55
CA LEU A 313 19.74 -0.50 -20.90
C LEU A 313 19.98 -1.85 -21.58
N LEU A 314 18.91 -2.45 -22.10
CA LEU A 314 18.94 -3.60 -23.01
C LEU A 314 18.47 -3.23 -24.42
N ILE A 315 18.29 -1.94 -24.66
CA ILE A 315 18.04 -1.30 -25.95
C ILE A 315 18.97 -0.10 -26.08
N ASP A 316 19.19 0.36 -27.31
CA ASP A 316 19.79 1.68 -27.54
C ASP A 316 18.75 2.74 -27.26
N ALA A 317 19.08 3.78 -26.47
CA ALA A 317 18.11 4.79 -26.07
C ALA A 317 18.75 6.14 -25.74
N THR A 318 17.93 7.18 -25.77
CA THR A 318 18.25 8.51 -25.24
C THR A 318 17.58 8.69 -23.87
N ILE A 319 18.03 9.64 -23.06
CA ILE A 319 17.56 9.79 -21.66
C ILE A 319 17.19 11.24 -21.33
N ASN A 320 16.30 11.35 -20.35
CA ASN A 320 15.88 12.59 -19.69
C ASN A 320 17.04 13.30 -18.96
N GLN A 321 16.95 14.63 -18.82
CA GLN A 321 17.99 15.45 -18.16
C GLN A 321 18.18 15.17 -16.67
N ASN A 322 17.24 14.50 -16.01
CA ASN A 322 17.34 14.09 -14.62
C ASN A 322 17.99 12.71 -14.44
N LEU A 323 18.47 12.11 -15.53
CA LEU A 323 19.20 10.85 -15.53
C LEU A 323 20.66 11.10 -15.90
N ALA A 324 21.56 10.43 -15.19
CA ALA A 324 22.95 10.27 -15.59
C ALA A 324 23.12 8.90 -16.26
N ALA A 325 23.78 8.85 -17.40
CA ALA A 325 24.22 7.64 -18.05
C ALA A 325 25.67 7.35 -17.72
N ILE A 326 25.95 6.13 -17.30
CA ILE A 326 27.29 5.59 -17.11
C ILE A 326 27.51 4.53 -18.17
N CYS A 327 28.26 4.89 -19.20
CA CYS A 327 28.58 4.03 -20.33
C CYS A 327 29.86 3.26 -20.01
N PRO A 328 29.77 1.95 -19.68
CA PRO A 328 30.94 1.16 -19.35
C PRO A 328 31.85 0.96 -20.57
N GLY A 329 33.15 1.14 -20.39
CA GLY A 329 34.17 0.78 -21.37
C GLY A 329 34.44 -0.72 -21.42
N ALA A 330 35.36 -1.15 -22.28
CA ALA A 330 35.61 -2.58 -22.56
C ALA A 330 36.04 -3.42 -21.34
N GLN A 331 36.57 -2.79 -20.29
CA GLN A 331 37.04 -3.46 -19.08
C GLN A 331 35.98 -3.54 -17.97
N LEU A 332 34.79 -2.97 -18.17
CA LEU A 332 33.73 -2.92 -17.16
C LEU A 332 32.44 -3.55 -17.70
N ASN A 333 31.89 -4.49 -16.95
CA ASN A 333 30.62 -5.09 -17.32
C ASN A 333 29.44 -4.25 -16.80
N GLY A 334 28.53 -3.83 -17.67
CA GLY A 334 27.36 -3.03 -17.28
C GLY A 334 26.40 -3.73 -16.29
N GLY A 335 26.31 -5.06 -16.33
CA GLY A 335 25.56 -5.84 -15.32
C GLY A 335 26.21 -5.82 -13.95
N TYR A 336 27.53 -5.99 -13.89
CA TYR A 336 28.28 -5.83 -12.64
C TYR A 336 28.14 -4.40 -12.10
N LEU A 337 28.31 -3.40 -12.96
CA LEU A 337 28.17 -1.98 -12.60
C LEU A 337 26.79 -1.66 -12.02
N LEU A 338 25.71 -2.21 -12.59
CA LEU A 338 24.36 -2.06 -12.04
C LEU A 338 24.29 -2.55 -10.57
N TYR A 339 24.88 -3.71 -10.28
CA TYR A 339 24.90 -4.24 -8.90
C TYR A 339 25.78 -3.43 -7.96
N VAL A 340 26.86 -2.79 -8.45
CA VAL A 340 27.62 -1.81 -7.67
C VAL A 340 26.74 -0.62 -7.30
N PHE A 341 25.96 -0.07 -8.25
CA PHE A 341 25.02 1.01 -7.97
C PHE A 341 23.91 0.62 -7.00
N HIS A 342 23.42 -0.63 -7.05
CA HIS A 342 22.49 -1.15 -6.05
C HIS A 342 23.11 -1.24 -4.65
N ALA A 343 24.37 -1.64 -4.54
CA ALA A 343 25.05 -1.76 -3.25
C ALA A 343 25.33 -0.40 -2.61
N VAL A 344 25.68 0.61 -3.40
CA VAL A 344 25.99 1.97 -2.94
C VAL A 344 24.75 2.88 -2.81
N TYR A 345 23.56 2.39 -3.16
CA TYR A 345 22.31 3.16 -3.20
C TYR A 345 22.03 3.96 -1.91
N GLU A 346 22.09 3.32 -0.74
CA GLU A 346 21.84 3.99 0.54
C GLU A 346 22.87 5.09 0.81
N TRP A 347 24.15 4.81 0.53
CA TRP A 347 25.21 5.79 0.69
C TRP A 347 25.04 6.98 -0.27
N LEU A 348 24.69 6.76 -1.54
CA LEU A 348 24.41 7.85 -2.50
C LEU A 348 23.27 8.75 -2.03
N ARG A 349 22.31 8.20 -1.28
CA ARG A 349 21.19 8.99 -0.75
C ARG A 349 21.57 9.82 0.46
N GLU A 350 22.42 9.28 1.33
CA GLU A 350 22.89 9.92 2.56
C GLU A 350 24.02 10.93 2.33
N ALA A 351 25.00 10.60 1.48
CA ALA A 351 26.19 11.42 1.24
C ALA A 351 25.89 12.81 0.61
N VAL A 352 24.69 13.00 0.05
CA VAL A 352 24.26 14.23 -0.64
C VAL A 352 23.53 15.22 0.30
N THR A 353 23.36 14.91 1.58
CA THR A 353 22.91 15.92 2.56
C THR A 353 24.09 16.75 3.06
N CYS A 354 24.53 17.73 2.27
CA CYS A 354 25.41 18.80 2.76
C CYS A 354 24.62 19.81 3.62
N PRO A 355 25.20 20.38 4.70
CA PRO A 355 24.62 21.51 5.41
C PRO A 355 24.83 22.78 4.59
N GLY A 356 23.76 23.27 3.96
CA GLY A 356 23.77 24.50 3.17
C GLY A 356 22.62 24.51 2.18
N ASN A 357 21.94 25.65 2.04
CA ASN A 357 20.65 25.80 1.37
C ASN A 357 20.67 25.69 -0.17
N VAL A 358 21.55 24.87 -0.73
CA VAL A 358 21.60 24.53 -2.16
C VAL A 358 21.35 23.03 -2.26
N ARG A 359 20.22 22.63 -2.83
CA ARG A 359 19.94 21.21 -3.11
C ARG A 359 20.99 20.73 -4.12
N PRO A 360 21.94 19.84 -3.76
CA PRO A 360 22.86 19.31 -4.75
C PRO A 360 22.10 18.35 -5.66
N ASN A 361 22.31 18.46 -6.97
CA ASN A 361 21.91 17.45 -7.94
C ASN A 361 22.88 16.27 -7.91
#